data_AF-A0A3Q0E953-F1
#
_entry.id   AF-A0A3Q0E953-F1
#
_cell.length_a   1.000
_cell.length_b   1.000
_cell.length_c   1.000
_cell.angle_alpha   90.00
_cell.angle_beta   90.00
_cell.angle_gamma   90.00
#
_symmetry.space_group_name_H-M   'P 1'
#
loop_
_entity.id
_entity.type
_entity.pdbx_description
1 polymer ?
#
loop_
_entity_poly.entity_id
_entity_poly.type
_entity_poly.pdbx_seq_one_letter_code
_entity_poly.pdbx_strand_id
1 'polypeptide(L)'
;MAVFSDKGNYFWLLLFPVGAMSMSCPVFTSALNSVFSKWDLPVFTLPFNMALSMYLSATGHYNPFFPGKLVTPVTSVPNISWSDLNALELLKSVPVGVGQIYGCDNPWTGGIFVGAILLSSPLMCLHAVIGSLLGIAAGLSLSAPFEDIYFGLWGFNSSLACIAMGGMFMALTWQTHILALSCALFTAYLGVGMAHLMAKVGLPVCTWPFCLATLLFLLLTTKNPNIYRMPSSKVTYPEENRIFYLQAKKRMDESPL
;
A
#
# COMPACT_ATOMS: atom_id res chain seq x y z
N MET A 1 1.64 -5.71 14.51
CA MET A 1 2.30 -6.53 15.56
C MET A 1 1.53 -7.82 15.83
N ALA A 2 0.24 -7.80 16.20
CA ALA A 2 -0.54 -9.00 16.50
C ALA A 2 -0.53 -10.09 15.41
N VAL A 3 -0.79 -9.72 14.15
CA VAL A 3 -0.81 -10.66 13.01
C VAL A 3 0.50 -11.46 12.85
N PHE A 4 1.62 -10.88 13.27
CA PHE A 4 2.96 -11.46 13.15
C PHE A 4 3.47 -12.09 14.45
N SER A 5 2.67 -12.17 15.52
CA SER A 5 3.06 -12.88 16.74
C SER A 5 2.78 -14.38 16.61
N ASP A 6 3.69 -15.20 17.12
CA ASP A 6 3.55 -16.66 17.17
C ASP A 6 2.76 -17.15 18.39
N LYS A 7 2.39 -16.26 19.31
CA LYS A 7 1.63 -16.59 20.54
C LYS A 7 0.11 -16.65 20.36
N GLY A 8 -0.40 -16.34 19.16
CA GLY A 8 -1.83 -16.39 18.85
C GLY A 8 -2.66 -15.27 19.49
N ASN A 9 -3.98 -15.47 19.51
CA ASN A 9 -4.95 -14.48 19.99
C ASN A 9 -4.89 -14.32 21.52
N TYR A 10 -5.26 -13.14 22.01
CA TYR A 10 -5.36 -12.81 23.44
C TYR A 10 -4.07 -12.98 24.25
N PHE A 11 -2.90 -12.90 23.60
CA PHE A 11 -1.61 -12.78 24.29
C PHE A 11 -1.44 -11.36 24.87
N TRP A 12 -1.98 -11.13 26.05
CA TRP A 12 -2.08 -9.79 26.69
C TRP A 12 -0.75 -9.07 26.86
N LEU A 13 0.35 -9.79 27.07
CA LEU A 13 1.68 -9.18 27.18
C LEU A 13 2.09 -8.41 25.92
N LEU A 14 1.51 -8.74 24.75
CA LEU A 14 1.77 -8.02 23.50
C LEU A 14 1.34 -6.55 23.57
N LEU A 15 0.48 -6.16 24.50
CA LEU A 15 0.10 -4.76 24.71
C LEU A 15 1.30 -3.87 25.06
N PHE A 16 2.31 -4.40 25.75
CA PHE A 16 3.52 -3.65 26.12
C PHE A 16 4.35 -3.22 24.90
N PRO A 17 4.84 -4.12 24.04
CA PRO A 17 5.54 -3.71 22.83
C PRO A 17 4.64 -2.95 21.87
N VAL A 18 3.34 -3.24 21.81
CA VAL A 18 2.39 -2.44 21.01
C VAL A 18 2.41 -0.98 21.47
N GLY A 19 2.23 -0.71 22.76
CA GLY A 19 2.30 0.64 23.31
C GLY A 19 3.64 1.32 23.05
N ALA A 20 4.75 0.62 23.33
CA ALA A 20 6.10 1.17 23.12
C ALA A 20 6.37 1.55 21.66
N MET A 21 6.06 0.66 20.71
CA MET A 21 6.28 0.93 19.29
C MET A 21 5.30 1.99 18.76
N SER A 22 4.06 2.06 19.26
CA SER A 22 3.13 3.15 18.95
C SER A 22 3.67 4.51 19.39
N MET A 23 4.33 4.60 20.55
CA MET A 23 4.98 5.84 21.01
C MET A 23 6.14 6.30 20.11
N SER A 24 6.77 5.38 19.37
CA SER A 24 7.81 5.74 18.40
C SER A 24 7.25 6.33 17.09
N CYS A 25 5.98 6.09 16.76
CA CYS A 25 5.39 6.51 15.49
C CYS A 25 5.40 8.04 15.29
N PRO A 26 5.04 8.89 16.29
CA PRO A 26 5.19 10.34 16.16
C PRO A 26 6.65 10.80 15.97
N VAL A 27 7.62 10.12 16.60
CA VAL A 27 9.05 10.43 16.44
C VAL A 27 9.50 10.16 15.01
N PHE A 28 9.20 8.97 14.47
CA PHE A 28 9.48 8.64 13.07
C PHE A 28 8.76 9.60 12.11
N THR A 29 7.49 9.90 12.37
CA THR A 29 6.69 10.84 11.57
C THR A 29 7.34 12.21 11.52
N SER A 30 7.72 12.78 12.67
CA SER A 30 8.35 14.09 12.75
C SER A 30 9.71 14.12 12.05
N ALA A 31 10.55 13.10 12.28
CA ALA A 31 11.86 13.00 11.64
C ALA A 31 11.74 12.89 10.12
N LEU A 32 10.88 12.00 9.62
CA LEU A 32 10.63 11.84 8.18
C LEU A 32 10.05 13.11 7.57
N ASN A 33 9.08 13.75 8.23
CA ASN A 33 8.45 14.96 7.72
C ASN A 33 9.46 16.12 7.64
N SER A 34 10.42 16.23 8.56
CA SER A 34 11.49 17.24 8.50
C SER A 34 12.38 17.14 7.25
N VAL A 35 12.43 15.95 6.64
CA VAL A 35 13.15 15.69 5.39
C VAL A 35 12.21 15.82 4.21
N PHE A 36 11.08 15.11 4.23
CA PHE A 36 10.20 14.94 3.07
C PHE A 36 9.42 16.21 2.72
N SER A 37 9.10 17.05 3.71
CA SER A 37 8.43 18.33 3.47
C SER A 37 9.26 19.28 2.59
N LYS A 38 10.59 19.12 2.55
CA LYS A 38 11.48 19.91 1.69
C LYS A 38 11.23 19.66 0.20
N TRP A 39 10.70 18.51 -0.15
CA TRP A 39 10.26 18.15 -1.51
C TRP A 39 8.74 18.15 -1.65
N ASP A 40 8.02 18.63 -0.63
CA ASP A 40 6.55 18.60 -0.54
C ASP A 40 6.00 17.19 -0.74
N LEU A 41 6.59 16.21 -0.04
CA LEU A 41 6.20 14.79 -0.06
C LEU A 41 5.57 14.37 1.29
N PRO A 42 4.56 13.49 1.26
CA PRO A 42 4.00 12.89 2.47
C PRO A 42 4.90 11.76 3.01
N VAL A 43 4.81 11.47 4.31
CA VAL A 43 5.57 10.36 4.93
C VAL A 43 4.90 8.98 4.75
N PHE A 44 3.66 8.94 4.25
CA PHE A 44 2.85 7.73 4.10
C PHE A 44 2.87 6.84 5.36
N THR A 45 3.01 5.53 5.18
CA THR A 45 3.10 4.53 6.26
C THR A 45 4.56 4.18 6.59
N LEU A 46 5.55 4.97 6.16
CA LEU A 46 6.96 4.76 6.53
C LEU A 46 7.18 4.67 8.05
N PRO A 47 6.56 5.52 8.91
CA PRO A 47 6.69 5.37 10.35
C PRO A 47 6.26 3.98 10.86
N PHE A 48 5.14 3.46 10.34
CA PHE A 48 4.65 2.13 10.67
C PHE A 48 5.61 1.03 10.18
N ASN A 49 6.07 1.12 8.94
CA ASN A 49 6.97 0.12 8.35
C ASN A 49 8.33 0.09 9.07
N MET A 50 8.89 1.25 9.41
CA MET A 50 10.13 1.36 10.20
C MET A 50 9.96 0.77 11.60
N ALA A 51 8.90 1.16 12.32
CA ALA A 51 8.63 0.65 13.65
C ALA A 51 8.41 -0.87 13.63
N LEU A 52 7.60 -1.38 12.71
CA LEU A 52 7.31 -2.81 12.64
C LEU A 52 8.52 -3.64 12.23
N SER A 53 9.29 -3.22 11.22
CA SER A 53 10.53 -3.90 10.84
C SER A 53 11.54 -3.90 11.99
N MET A 54 11.73 -2.76 12.68
CA MET A 54 12.60 -2.67 13.85
C MET A 54 12.16 -3.64 14.96
N TYR A 55 10.87 -3.69 15.28
CA TYR A 55 10.31 -4.58 16.30
C TYR A 55 10.49 -6.06 15.93
N LEU A 56 10.14 -6.45 14.71
CA LEU A 56 10.22 -7.83 14.25
C LEU A 56 11.67 -8.31 14.11
N SER A 57 12.61 -7.43 13.75
CA SER A 57 14.05 -7.76 13.77
C SER A 57 14.60 -7.90 15.18
N ALA A 58 14.18 -7.03 16.12
CA ALA A 58 14.66 -7.05 17.49
C ALA A 58 14.15 -8.28 18.27
N THR A 59 12.93 -8.72 17.98
CA THR A 59 12.35 -9.93 18.57
C THR A 59 12.76 -11.17 17.79
N GLY A 60 12.41 -11.23 16.51
CA GLY A 60 12.61 -12.41 15.67
C GLY A 60 11.75 -13.59 16.12
N HIS A 61 11.90 -14.72 15.43
CA HIS A 61 11.15 -15.93 15.75
C HIS A 61 11.56 -16.56 17.09
N TYR A 62 12.84 -16.44 17.46
CA TYR A 62 13.42 -17.14 18.61
C TYR A 62 13.38 -16.35 19.93
N ASN A 63 12.65 -15.22 19.99
CA ASN A 63 12.53 -14.48 21.23
C ASN A 63 11.77 -15.29 22.30
N PRO A 64 12.28 -15.41 23.53
CA PRO A 64 11.58 -16.16 24.60
C PRO A 64 10.23 -15.54 25.00
N PHE A 65 10.09 -14.21 24.92
CA PHE A 65 8.90 -13.49 25.38
C PHE A 65 7.92 -13.18 24.25
N PHE A 66 8.44 -12.64 23.14
CA PHE A 66 7.64 -12.10 22.04
C PHE A 66 8.05 -12.73 20.69
N PRO A 67 7.94 -14.06 20.51
CA PRO A 67 8.32 -14.70 19.25
C PRO A 67 7.42 -14.22 18.11
N GLY A 68 8.05 -13.85 16.99
CA GLY A 68 7.38 -13.57 15.73
C GLY A 68 7.11 -14.84 14.92
N LYS A 69 6.13 -14.79 14.01
CA LYS A 69 5.91 -15.86 13.03
C LYS A 69 7.16 -16.03 12.17
N LEU A 70 7.51 -17.29 11.90
CA LEU A 70 8.66 -17.60 11.06
C LEU A 70 8.36 -17.22 9.60
N VAL A 71 9.24 -16.39 9.02
CA VAL A 71 9.21 -16.03 7.60
C VAL A 71 10.45 -16.62 6.94
N THR A 72 10.26 -17.46 5.93
CA THR A 72 11.33 -18.13 5.21
C THR A 72 11.34 -17.75 3.73
N PRO A 73 12.51 -17.69 3.08
CA PRO A 73 12.59 -17.48 1.65
C PRO A 73 12.03 -18.69 0.88
N VAL A 74 11.51 -18.43 -0.32
CA VAL A 74 11.12 -19.50 -1.26
C VAL A 74 12.38 -20.22 -1.75
N THR A 75 12.42 -21.55 -1.59
CA THR A 75 13.60 -22.37 -1.96
C THR A 75 13.37 -23.31 -3.13
N SER A 76 12.13 -23.46 -3.59
CA SER A 76 11.75 -24.35 -4.68
C SER A 76 10.71 -23.68 -5.57
N VAL A 77 10.67 -24.09 -6.84
CA VAL A 77 9.66 -23.63 -7.79
C VAL A 77 8.28 -24.15 -7.34
N PRO A 78 7.25 -23.30 -7.21
CA PRO A 78 5.91 -23.75 -6.85
C PRO A 78 5.31 -24.58 -7.98
N ASN A 79 4.61 -25.66 -7.63
CA ASN A 79 3.87 -26.47 -8.61
C ASN A 79 2.48 -25.86 -8.83
N ILE A 80 2.27 -25.23 -9.99
CA ILE A 80 1.04 -24.50 -10.30
C ILE A 80 0.28 -25.22 -11.41
N SER A 81 -0.94 -25.66 -11.11
CA SER A 81 -1.86 -26.21 -12.08
C SER A 81 -2.89 -25.16 -12.49
N TRP A 82 -2.78 -24.63 -13.70
CA TRP A 82 -3.67 -23.57 -14.21
C TRP A 82 -5.14 -24.00 -14.34
N SER A 83 -5.42 -25.31 -14.36
CA SER A 83 -6.79 -25.84 -14.31
C SER A 83 -7.50 -25.52 -13.00
N ASP A 84 -6.74 -25.29 -11.92
CA ASP A 84 -7.26 -25.11 -10.56
C ASP A 84 -7.53 -23.63 -10.26
N LEU A 85 -7.28 -22.74 -11.22
CA LEU A 85 -7.58 -21.33 -11.12
C LEU A 85 -9.09 -21.13 -10.98
N ASN A 86 -9.50 -20.46 -9.90
CA ASN A 86 -10.90 -20.30 -9.55
C ASN A 86 -11.32 -18.84 -9.70
N ALA A 87 -12.22 -18.57 -10.65
CA ALA A 87 -12.71 -17.22 -10.92
C ALA A 87 -13.46 -16.57 -9.74
N LEU A 88 -14.16 -17.38 -8.93
CA LEU A 88 -14.85 -16.88 -7.73
C LEU A 88 -13.85 -16.47 -6.65
N GLU A 89 -12.77 -17.24 -6.47
CA GLU A 89 -11.70 -16.86 -5.53
C GLU A 89 -10.93 -15.63 -6.02
N LEU A 90 -10.69 -15.49 -7.33
CA LEU A 90 -10.15 -14.24 -7.90
C LEU A 90 -11.05 -13.04 -7.63
N LEU A 91 -12.38 -13.20 -7.76
CA LEU A 91 -13.32 -12.12 -7.45
C LEU A 91 -13.30 -11.76 -5.96
N LYS A 92 -13.23 -12.76 -5.06
CA LYS A 92 -13.09 -12.54 -3.61
C LYS A 92 -11.74 -11.90 -3.25
N SER A 93 -10.69 -12.17 -4.03
CA SER A 93 -9.36 -11.60 -3.81
C SER A 93 -9.35 -10.08 -3.89
N VAL A 94 -10.30 -9.46 -4.61
CA VAL A 94 -10.40 -8.01 -4.77
C VAL A 94 -10.66 -7.31 -3.42
N PRO A 95 -11.78 -7.57 -2.71
CA PRO A 95 -11.99 -7.00 -1.39
C PRO A 95 -10.97 -7.52 -0.37
N VAL A 96 -10.49 -8.77 -0.47
CA VAL A 96 -9.45 -9.29 0.44
C VAL A 96 -8.14 -8.50 0.30
N GLY A 97 -7.74 -8.14 -0.93
CA GLY A 97 -6.59 -7.26 -1.16
C GLY A 97 -6.76 -5.87 -0.52
N VAL A 98 -7.98 -5.32 -0.49
CA VAL A 98 -8.26 -4.08 0.26
C VAL A 98 -8.23 -4.35 1.78
N GLY A 99 -8.73 -5.50 2.24
CA GLY A 99 -8.65 -5.96 3.64
C GLY A 99 -7.22 -6.06 4.17
N GLN A 100 -6.31 -6.57 3.35
CA GLN A 100 -4.90 -6.76 3.69
C GLN A 100 -4.14 -5.44 3.90
N ILE A 101 -4.70 -4.28 3.53
CA ILE A 101 -4.18 -2.97 3.95
C ILE A 101 -4.05 -2.89 5.48
N TYR A 102 -4.99 -3.53 6.19
CA TYR A 102 -5.01 -3.65 7.65
C TYR A 102 -4.64 -5.06 8.14
N GLY A 103 -4.12 -5.92 7.25
CA GLY A 103 -3.80 -7.32 7.57
C GLY A 103 -5.03 -8.19 7.83
N CYS A 104 -6.15 -7.92 7.16
CA CYS A 104 -7.38 -8.69 7.26
C CYS A 104 -7.63 -9.50 5.98
N ASP A 105 -7.74 -10.82 6.11
CA ASP A 105 -7.96 -11.78 5.02
C ASP A 105 -9.44 -12.11 4.78
N ASN A 106 -10.34 -11.68 5.67
CA ASN A 106 -11.78 -11.91 5.52
C ASN A 106 -12.38 -11.00 4.42
N PRO A 107 -13.02 -11.55 3.37
CA PRO A 107 -13.59 -10.77 2.27
C PRO A 107 -14.68 -9.80 2.72
N TRP A 108 -15.43 -10.12 3.78
CA TRP A 108 -16.45 -9.23 4.35
C TRP A 108 -15.82 -7.99 5.00
N THR A 109 -14.71 -8.17 5.73
CA THR A 109 -13.94 -7.05 6.30
C THR A 109 -13.41 -6.15 5.18
N GLY A 110 -12.87 -6.75 4.12
CA GLY A 110 -12.47 -6.04 2.91
C GLY A 110 -13.62 -5.23 2.30
N GLY A 111 -14.80 -5.83 2.16
CA GLY A 111 -16.01 -5.15 1.68
C GLY A 111 -16.45 -3.99 2.56
N ILE A 112 -16.34 -4.11 3.89
CA ILE A 112 -16.60 -3.01 4.83
C ILE A 112 -15.62 -1.86 4.60
N PHE A 113 -14.33 -2.14 4.40
CA PHE A 113 -13.35 -1.09 4.09
C PHE A 113 -13.61 -0.41 2.74
N VAL A 114 -13.98 -1.17 1.71
CA VAL A 114 -14.42 -0.61 0.42
C VAL A 114 -15.61 0.32 0.63
N GLY A 115 -16.62 -0.10 1.40
CA GLY A 115 -17.78 0.73 1.74
C GLY A 115 -17.42 1.99 2.54
N ALA A 116 -16.48 1.89 3.48
CA ALA A 116 -16.00 3.03 4.26
C ALA A 116 -15.26 4.06 3.38
N ILE A 117 -14.44 3.59 2.42
CA ILE A 117 -13.78 4.47 1.46
C ILE A 117 -14.82 5.11 0.53
N LEU A 118 -15.79 4.34 0.05
CA LEU A 118 -16.88 4.83 -0.82
C LEU A 118 -17.69 5.95 -0.16
N LEU A 119 -17.98 5.82 1.14
CA LEU A 119 -18.69 6.84 1.92
C LEU A 119 -17.95 8.20 1.93
N SER A 120 -16.62 8.16 1.92
CA SER A 120 -15.78 9.37 1.91
C SER A 120 -15.58 9.91 0.49
N SER A 121 -15.17 9.06 -0.45
CA SER A 121 -14.89 9.42 -1.84
C SER A 121 -15.11 8.22 -2.77
N PRO A 122 -16.10 8.28 -3.66
CA PRO A 122 -16.27 7.29 -4.73
C PRO A 122 -15.04 7.12 -5.62
N LEU A 123 -14.29 8.20 -5.88
CA LEU A 123 -13.06 8.12 -6.67
C LEU A 123 -11.93 7.36 -5.95
N MET A 124 -11.78 7.54 -4.63
CA MET A 124 -10.84 6.74 -3.85
C MET A 124 -11.25 5.26 -3.85
N CYS A 125 -12.55 4.98 -3.69
CA CYS A 125 -13.08 3.61 -3.70
C CYS A 125 -12.81 2.91 -5.03
N LEU A 126 -13.05 3.61 -6.14
CA LEU A 126 -12.77 3.11 -7.48
C LEU A 126 -11.30 2.71 -7.64
N HIS A 127 -10.37 3.58 -7.23
CA HIS A 127 -8.94 3.30 -7.35
C HIS A 127 -8.46 2.22 -6.37
N ALA A 128 -9.08 2.08 -5.19
CA ALA A 128 -8.80 0.96 -4.28
C ALA A 128 -9.10 -0.39 -4.96
N VAL A 129 -10.28 -0.50 -5.56
CA VAL A 129 -10.74 -1.71 -6.27
C VAL A 129 -9.85 -1.98 -7.49
N ILE A 130 -9.59 -0.97 -8.32
CA ILE A 130 -8.73 -1.10 -9.50
C ILE A 130 -7.30 -1.50 -9.10
N GLY A 131 -6.72 -0.88 -8.07
CA GLY A 131 -5.38 -1.21 -7.62
C GLY A 131 -5.27 -2.66 -7.11
N SER A 132 -6.27 -3.12 -6.35
CA SER A 132 -6.36 -4.52 -5.91
C SER A 132 -6.43 -5.49 -7.10
N LEU A 133 -7.27 -5.19 -8.12
CA LEU A 133 -7.36 -5.95 -9.37
C LEU A 133 -6.03 -5.99 -10.14
N LEU A 134 -5.31 -4.86 -10.23
CA LEU A 134 -3.99 -4.81 -10.89
C LEU A 134 -2.94 -5.62 -10.12
N GLY A 135 -3.06 -5.68 -8.79
CA GLY A 135 -2.28 -6.60 -7.96
C GLY A 135 -2.48 -8.06 -8.36
N ILE A 136 -3.74 -8.49 -8.46
CA ILE A 136 -4.10 -9.85 -8.91
C ILE A 136 -3.51 -10.11 -10.31
N ALA A 137 -3.68 -9.18 -11.25
CA ALA A 137 -3.14 -9.31 -12.60
C ALA A 137 -1.61 -9.45 -12.61
N ALA A 138 -0.90 -8.68 -11.79
CA ALA A 138 0.55 -8.79 -11.63
C ALA A 138 0.95 -10.16 -11.06
N GLY A 139 0.23 -10.66 -10.05
CA GLY A 139 0.45 -11.99 -9.47
C GLY A 139 0.30 -13.12 -10.49
N LEU A 140 -0.78 -13.08 -11.28
CA LEU A 140 -0.99 -14.05 -12.35
C LEU A 140 0.09 -13.94 -13.43
N SER A 141 0.52 -12.74 -13.80
CA SER A 141 1.56 -12.54 -14.83
C SER A 141 2.93 -13.14 -14.43
N LEU A 142 3.21 -13.21 -13.12
CA LEU A 142 4.43 -13.82 -12.58
C LEU A 142 4.25 -15.28 -12.15
N SER A 143 3.10 -15.90 -12.47
CA SER A 143 2.78 -17.25 -12.02
C SER A 143 2.96 -17.40 -10.50
N ALA A 144 2.42 -16.46 -9.73
CA ALA A 144 2.44 -16.55 -8.27
C ALA A 144 1.53 -17.72 -7.81
N PRO A 145 1.85 -18.37 -6.68
CA PRO A 145 0.95 -19.33 -6.06
C PRO A 145 -0.45 -18.73 -5.89
N PHE A 146 -1.49 -19.44 -6.33
CA PHE A 146 -2.86 -18.91 -6.29
C PHE A 146 -3.32 -18.59 -4.87
N GLU A 147 -2.84 -19.32 -3.87
CA GLU A 147 -3.12 -19.05 -2.45
C GLU A 147 -2.68 -17.64 -2.03
N ASP A 148 -1.50 -17.17 -2.45
CA ASP A 148 -1.01 -15.83 -2.13
C ASP A 148 -1.89 -14.74 -2.78
N ILE A 149 -2.40 -15.01 -3.98
CA ILE A 149 -3.32 -14.13 -4.70
C ILE A 149 -4.67 -14.10 -3.97
N TYR A 150 -5.23 -15.27 -3.64
CA TYR A 150 -6.51 -15.42 -2.95
C TYR A 150 -6.49 -14.81 -1.55
N PHE A 151 -5.35 -14.89 -0.87
CA PHE A 151 -5.12 -14.25 0.42
C PHE A 151 -4.90 -12.73 0.31
N GLY A 152 -4.96 -12.16 -0.90
CA GLY A 152 -4.89 -10.73 -1.16
C GLY A 152 -3.49 -10.11 -1.03
N LEU A 153 -2.43 -10.94 -0.91
CA LEU A 153 -1.06 -10.45 -0.68
C LEU A 153 -0.51 -9.63 -1.85
N TRP A 154 -1.06 -9.82 -3.05
CA TRP A 154 -0.71 -9.06 -4.24
C TRP A 154 -1.49 -7.75 -4.38
N GLY A 155 -2.61 -7.57 -3.67
CA GLY A 155 -3.57 -6.49 -3.91
C GLY A 155 -3.43 -5.26 -3.01
N PHE A 156 -2.89 -5.40 -1.79
CA PHE A 156 -2.97 -4.32 -0.81
C PHE A 156 -2.01 -3.15 -1.09
N ASN A 157 -0.77 -3.44 -1.47
CA ASN A 157 0.22 -2.40 -1.80
C ASN A 157 -0.18 -1.64 -3.07
N SER A 158 -0.64 -2.35 -4.11
CA SER A 158 -1.12 -1.78 -5.36
C SER A 158 -2.41 -0.97 -5.19
N SER A 159 -3.34 -1.43 -4.34
CA SER A 159 -4.52 -0.66 -3.93
C SER A 159 -4.13 0.69 -3.31
N LEU A 160 -3.23 0.70 -2.31
CA LEU A 160 -2.78 1.95 -1.67
C LEU A 160 -2.11 2.91 -2.66
N ALA A 161 -1.23 2.39 -3.53
CA ALA A 161 -0.56 3.21 -4.55
C ALA A 161 -1.56 3.80 -5.56
N CYS A 162 -2.56 3.01 -5.97
CA CYS A 162 -3.58 3.46 -6.91
C CYS A 162 -4.46 4.56 -6.29
N ILE A 163 -4.86 4.44 -5.01
CA ILE A 163 -5.58 5.49 -4.28
C ILE A 163 -4.74 6.77 -4.19
N ALA A 164 -3.46 6.64 -3.82
CA ALA A 164 -2.58 7.78 -3.62
C ALA A 164 -2.33 8.56 -4.93
N MET A 165 -2.13 7.87 -6.04
CA MET A 165 -1.87 8.49 -7.34
C MET A 165 -3.16 8.89 -8.09
N GLY A 166 -4.27 8.19 -7.83
CA GLY A 166 -5.54 8.31 -8.53
C GLY A 166 -6.43 9.48 -8.07
N GLY A 167 -5.85 10.66 -7.87
CA GLY A 167 -6.59 11.86 -7.46
C GLY A 167 -6.22 12.42 -6.08
N MET A 168 -5.55 11.64 -5.24
CA MET A 168 -5.21 12.08 -3.88
C MET A 168 -4.00 13.02 -3.86
N PHE A 169 -2.82 12.55 -4.30
CA PHE A 169 -1.58 13.35 -4.34
C PHE A 169 -1.25 13.87 -5.74
N MET A 170 -1.95 13.39 -6.76
CA MET A 170 -1.96 13.95 -8.12
C MET A 170 -3.39 14.37 -8.44
N ALA A 171 -3.60 15.51 -9.08
CA ALA A 171 -4.93 15.89 -9.54
C ALA A 171 -5.44 14.87 -10.56
N LEU A 172 -6.66 14.35 -10.38
CA LEU A 172 -7.19 13.32 -11.26
C LEU A 172 -7.46 13.90 -12.65
N THR A 173 -6.80 13.35 -13.67
CA THR A 173 -6.98 13.55 -15.11
C THR A 173 -6.88 12.16 -15.77
N TRP A 174 -7.17 12.03 -17.07
CA TRP A 174 -6.98 10.73 -17.73
C TRP A 174 -5.50 10.33 -17.76
N GLN A 175 -4.58 11.30 -17.85
CA GLN A 175 -3.14 11.05 -17.80
C GLN A 175 -2.69 10.55 -16.43
N THR A 176 -3.13 11.20 -15.35
CA THR A 176 -2.77 10.76 -13.99
C THR A 176 -3.50 9.49 -13.58
N HIS A 177 -4.68 9.21 -14.15
CA HIS A 177 -5.32 7.91 -14.00
C HIS A 177 -4.45 6.79 -14.59
N ILE A 178 -3.98 6.92 -15.84
CA ILE A 178 -3.03 5.95 -16.44
C ILE A 178 -1.76 5.84 -15.59
N LEU A 179 -1.22 6.96 -15.11
CA LEU A 179 -0.04 6.96 -14.22
C LEU A 179 -0.31 6.21 -12.92
N ALA A 180 -1.51 6.31 -12.35
CA ALA A 180 -1.92 5.57 -11.16
C ALA A 180 -2.02 4.06 -11.43
N LEU A 181 -2.51 3.64 -12.60
CA LEU A 181 -2.50 2.23 -13.01
C LEU A 181 -1.07 1.69 -13.16
N SER A 182 -0.18 2.48 -13.80
CA SER A 182 1.23 2.13 -13.92
C SER A 182 1.92 2.04 -12.56
N CYS A 183 1.63 2.97 -11.65
CA CYS A 183 2.16 2.96 -10.28
C CYS A 183 1.67 1.75 -9.51
N ALA A 184 0.39 1.40 -9.60
CA ALA A 184 -0.18 0.22 -8.95
C ALA A 184 0.48 -1.09 -9.42
N LEU A 185 0.65 -1.27 -10.74
CA LEU A 185 1.35 -2.43 -11.30
C LEU A 185 2.82 -2.48 -10.87
N PHE A 186 3.54 -1.36 -10.99
CA PHE A 186 4.92 -1.25 -10.52
C PHE A 186 5.04 -1.60 -9.04
N THR A 187 4.10 -1.13 -8.23
CA THR A 187 4.06 -1.38 -6.79
C THR A 187 3.83 -2.87 -6.47
N ALA A 188 2.99 -3.57 -7.24
CA ALA A 188 2.80 -5.02 -7.06
C ALA A 188 4.09 -5.81 -7.35
N TYR A 189 4.78 -5.49 -8.45
CA TYR A 189 6.05 -6.13 -8.79
C TYR A 189 7.17 -5.80 -7.78
N LEU A 190 7.25 -4.54 -7.34
CA LEU A 190 8.15 -4.16 -6.25
C LEU A 190 7.81 -4.93 -4.98
N GLY A 191 6.52 -5.16 -4.72
CA GLY A 191 6.02 -5.91 -3.58
C GLY A 191 6.59 -7.30 -3.46
N VAL A 192 6.46 -8.12 -4.52
CA VAL A 192 7.03 -9.47 -4.52
C VAL A 192 8.57 -9.45 -4.47
N GLY A 193 9.21 -8.51 -5.18
CA GLY A 193 10.67 -8.37 -5.15
C GLY A 193 11.20 -8.08 -3.76
N MET A 194 10.58 -7.12 -3.05
CA MET A 194 10.94 -6.80 -1.67
C MET A 194 10.56 -7.90 -0.70
N ALA A 195 9.45 -8.61 -0.90
CA ALA A 195 9.07 -9.76 -0.07
C ALA A 195 10.14 -10.85 -0.11
N HIS A 196 10.66 -11.19 -1.29
CA HIS A 196 11.75 -12.15 -1.42
C HIS A 196 13.04 -11.68 -0.75
N LEU A 197 13.39 -10.38 -0.85
CA LEU A 197 14.56 -9.82 -0.19
C LEU A 197 14.43 -9.83 1.34
N MET A 198 13.28 -9.42 1.86
CA MET A 198 13.04 -9.32 3.30
C MET A 198 12.85 -10.69 3.95
N ALA A 199 12.33 -11.69 3.22
CA ALA A 199 12.25 -13.06 3.71
C ALA A 199 13.64 -13.66 4.01
N LYS A 200 14.71 -13.23 3.33
CA LYS A 200 16.10 -13.67 3.65
C LYS A 200 16.56 -13.25 5.04
N VAL A 201 15.96 -12.21 5.61
CA VAL A 201 16.24 -11.71 6.97
C VAL A 201 15.06 -11.96 7.91
N GLY A 202 14.11 -12.82 7.53
CA GLY A 202 12.98 -13.22 8.37
C GLY A 202 11.92 -12.13 8.59
N LEU A 203 11.80 -11.17 7.67
CA LEU A 203 10.85 -10.05 7.79
C LEU A 203 9.74 -10.09 6.73
N PRO A 204 8.51 -9.68 7.09
CA PRO A 204 7.45 -9.42 6.13
C PRO A 204 7.65 -8.06 5.45
N VAL A 205 7.19 -7.95 4.20
CA VAL A 205 7.35 -6.74 3.39
C VAL A 205 6.44 -5.58 3.81
N CYS A 206 5.26 -5.90 4.36
CA CYS A 206 4.25 -4.93 4.76
C CYS A 206 3.98 -3.91 3.63
N THR A 207 3.91 -2.61 3.95
CA THR A 207 3.62 -1.54 2.97
C THR A 207 4.84 -0.72 2.56
N TRP A 208 6.04 -1.25 2.77
CA TRP A 208 7.27 -0.69 2.18
C TRP A 208 7.16 -0.48 0.65
N PRO A 209 6.63 -1.44 -0.14
CA PRO A 209 6.55 -1.30 -1.59
C PRO A 209 5.66 -0.13 -1.99
N PHE A 210 4.48 0.01 -1.36
CA PHE A 210 3.60 1.15 -1.54
C PHE A 210 4.32 2.47 -1.29
N CYS A 211 5.02 2.60 -0.14
CA CYS A 211 5.69 3.85 0.21
C CYS A 211 6.74 4.22 -0.82
N LEU A 212 7.66 3.29 -1.13
CA LEU A 212 8.79 3.56 -2.01
C LEU A 212 8.35 3.81 -3.45
N ALA A 213 7.41 3.01 -3.96
CA ALA A 213 6.87 3.19 -5.31
C ALA A 213 6.12 4.52 -5.46
N THR A 214 5.23 4.84 -4.51
CA THR A 214 4.42 6.05 -4.60
C THR A 214 5.30 7.30 -4.48
N LEU A 215 6.28 7.31 -3.56
CA LEU A 215 7.25 8.41 -3.46
C LEU A 215 8.06 8.59 -4.73
N LEU A 216 8.53 7.49 -5.34
CA LEU A 216 9.23 7.53 -6.62
C LEU A 216 8.37 8.17 -7.71
N PHE A 217 7.09 7.80 -7.81
CA PHE A 217 6.18 8.34 -8.80
C PHE A 217 5.80 9.81 -8.52
N LEU A 218 5.71 10.24 -7.25
CA LEU A 218 5.49 11.65 -6.87
C LEU A 218 6.72 12.55 -7.08
N LEU A 219 7.90 11.96 -7.20
CA LEU A 219 9.14 12.64 -7.58
C LEU A 219 9.30 12.80 -9.10
N LEU A 220 8.48 12.12 -9.89
CA LEU A 220 8.49 12.27 -11.34
C LEU A 220 8.15 13.70 -11.73
N THR A 221 9.02 14.33 -12.51
CA THR A 221 8.75 15.63 -13.14
C THR A 221 8.43 15.43 -14.61
N THR A 222 7.56 16.27 -15.16
CA THR A 222 7.13 16.18 -16.55
C THR A 222 6.74 17.55 -17.09
N LYS A 223 6.89 17.72 -18.42
CA LYS A 223 6.43 18.92 -19.13
C LYS A 223 4.94 18.87 -19.48
N ASN A 224 4.27 17.74 -19.24
CA ASN A 224 2.83 17.63 -19.50
C ASN A 224 2.03 18.33 -18.39
N PRO A 225 1.33 19.45 -18.68
CA PRO A 225 0.63 20.23 -17.66
C PRO A 225 -0.56 19.48 -17.04
N ASN A 226 -1.01 18.37 -17.64
CA ASN A 226 -2.12 17.57 -17.13
C ASN A 226 -1.69 16.50 -16.11
N ILE A 227 -0.38 16.34 -15.89
CA ILE A 227 0.18 15.52 -14.82
C ILE A 227 0.62 16.49 -13.73
N TYR A 228 -0.31 16.79 -12.83
CA TYR A 228 -0.15 17.83 -11.82
C TYR A 228 -0.10 17.22 -10.42
N ARG A 229 1.00 17.46 -9.70
CA ARG A 229 1.16 17.07 -8.29
C ARG A 229 0.46 18.08 -7.39
N MET A 230 -0.37 17.60 -6.48
CA MET A 230 -1.05 18.45 -5.52
C MET A 230 -0.06 19.00 -4.49
N PRO A 231 -0.10 20.30 -4.16
CA PRO A 231 0.64 20.82 -3.02
C PRO A 231 0.15 20.15 -1.74
N SER A 232 1.04 19.67 -0.86
CA SER A 232 0.60 18.87 0.31
C SER A 232 -0.36 19.62 1.22
N SER A 233 -0.24 20.95 1.31
CA SER A 233 -1.13 21.82 2.08
C SER A 233 -2.55 21.96 1.52
N LYS A 234 -2.80 21.46 0.31
CA LYS A 234 -4.09 21.52 -0.40
C LYS A 234 -4.72 20.15 -0.63
N VAL A 235 -4.03 19.07 -0.27
CA VAL A 235 -4.54 17.71 -0.42
C VAL A 235 -5.71 17.49 0.55
N THR A 236 -6.87 17.10 0.01
CA THR A 236 -8.06 16.69 0.75
C THR A 236 -8.53 15.32 0.28
N TYR A 237 -9.38 15.26 -0.75
CA TYR A 237 -9.85 14.04 -1.42
C TYR A 237 -10.02 14.30 -2.93
N PRO A 238 -10.03 13.27 -3.79
CA PRO A 238 -9.92 13.42 -5.25
C PRO A 238 -10.87 14.41 -5.92
N GLU A 239 -12.13 14.44 -5.49
CA GLU A 239 -13.18 15.30 -6.03
C GLU A 239 -12.83 16.79 -5.81
N GLU A 240 -12.46 17.17 -4.58
CA GLU A 240 -12.08 18.54 -4.23
C GLU A 240 -10.70 18.92 -4.78
N ASN A 241 -9.75 17.98 -4.75
CA ASN A 241 -8.43 18.16 -5.36
C ASN A 241 -8.53 18.48 -6.86
N ARG A 242 -9.45 17.81 -7.57
CA ARG A 242 -9.70 18.07 -8.99
C ARG A 242 -10.28 19.47 -9.22
N ILE A 243 -11.18 19.93 -8.34
CA ILE A 243 -11.72 21.31 -8.42
C ILE A 243 -10.58 22.32 -8.24
N PHE A 244 -9.72 22.15 -7.24
CA PHE A 244 -8.56 23.01 -7.01
C PHE A 244 -7.66 23.09 -8.24
N TYR A 245 -7.33 21.94 -8.85
CA TYR A 245 -6.51 21.88 -10.05
C TYR A 245 -7.15 22.60 -11.24
N LEU A 246 -8.45 22.42 -11.49
CA LEU A 246 -9.13 23.08 -12.61
C LEU A 246 -9.14 24.61 -12.43
N GLN A 247 -9.33 25.10 -11.20
CA GLN A 247 -9.23 26.53 -10.88
C GLN A 247 -7.80 27.06 -11.04
N ALA A 248 -6.79 26.30 -10.62
CA ALA A 248 -5.39 26.67 -10.80
C ALA A 248 -5.02 26.72 -12.29
N LYS A 249 -5.44 25.73 -13.07
CA LYS A 249 -5.21 25.66 -14.52
C LYS A 249 -5.85 26.83 -15.26
N LYS A 250 -7.11 27.16 -14.96
CA LYS A 250 -7.80 28.30 -15.56
C LYS A 250 -7.06 29.63 -15.30
N ARG A 251 -6.55 29.84 -14.08
CA ARG A 251 -5.75 31.04 -13.75
C ARG A 251 -4.43 31.11 -14.51
N MET A 252 -3.80 29.98 -14.80
CA MET A 252 -2.58 29.93 -15.63
C MET A 252 -2.88 30.27 -17.10
N ASP A 253 -4.03 29.83 -17.62
CA ASP A 253 -4.46 30.12 -18.99
C ASP A 253 -4.89 31.60 -19.18
N GLU A 254 -5.44 32.24 -18.14
CA GLU A 254 -5.87 33.65 -18.16
C GLU A 254 -4.73 34.66 -17.91
N SER A 255 -3.62 34.21 -17.34
CA SER A 255 -2.41 35.03 -17.12
C SER A 255 -1.17 34.35 -17.71
N PRO A 256 -1.11 34.17 -19.05
CA PRO A 256 0.10 33.69 -19.69
C PRO A 256 1.17 34.79 -19.57
N LEU A 257 2.15 34.58 -18.68
CA LEU A 257 3.38 35.36 -18.68
C LEU A 257 4.11 35.20 -20.02
#